data_AF-A0A534B5D9-F1
#
_entry.id   AF-A0A534B5D9-F1
#
_cell.length_a   1.000
_cell.length_b   1.000
_cell.length_c   1.000
_cell.angle_alpha   90.00
_cell.angle_beta   90.00
_cell.angle_gamma   90.00
#
_symmetry.space_group_name_H-M   'P 1'
#
loop_
_entity.id
_entity.type
_entity.pdbx_description
1 polymer ?
#
loop_
_entity_poly.entity_id
_entity_poly.type
_entity_poly.pdbx_seq_one_letter_code
_entity_poly.pdbx_strand_id
1 'polypeptide(L)'
;IAAHAADLAKGHPGARSRDDALSRARFDFRWQDQFNLALDPETACAFHDATLPKEGHKLAHFCSMCGPKFCSMRISHEVREEARAQGMREMAEKFRAGGGELYVPEEGVAAAAREG
;
A
#
# COMPACT_ATOMS: atom_id res chain seq x y z
N ILE A 1 -2.72 -12.19 -22.38
CA ILE A 1 -3.72 -12.15 -21.27
C ILE A 1 -4.31 -13.54 -21.00
N ALA A 2 -4.97 -14.17 -21.98
CA ALA A 2 -5.72 -15.42 -21.75
C ALA A 2 -4.90 -16.57 -21.15
N ALA A 3 -3.68 -16.82 -21.65
CA ALA A 3 -2.80 -17.86 -21.10
C ALA A 3 -2.47 -17.61 -19.61
N HIS A 4 -2.01 -16.39 -19.28
CA HIS A 4 -1.72 -15.99 -17.90
C HIS A 4 -2.93 -16.11 -16.97
N ALA A 5 -4.13 -15.75 -17.46
CA ALA A 5 -5.37 -15.92 -16.69
C ALA A 5 -5.66 -17.41 -16.39
N ALA A 6 -5.40 -18.31 -17.33
CA ALA A 6 -5.53 -19.74 -17.11
C ALA A 6 -4.48 -20.25 -16.09
N ASP A 7 -3.25 -19.75 -16.15
CA ASP A 7 -2.19 -20.10 -15.19
C ASP A 7 -2.54 -19.66 -13.76
N LEU A 8 -3.12 -18.45 -13.61
CA LEU A 8 -3.66 -17.99 -12.33
C LEU A 8 -4.78 -18.91 -11.80
N ALA A 9 -5.75 -19.26 -12.66
CA ALA A 9 -6.86 -20.12 -12.29
C ALA A 9 -6.42 -21.53 -11.89
N LYS A 10 -5.37 -22.04 -12.54
CA LYS A 10 -4.75 -23.34 -12.22
C LYS A 10 -3.87 -23.30 -10.97
N GLY A 11 -3.59 -22.12 -10.41
CA GLY A 11 -2.64 -21.96 -9.30
C GLY A 11 -1.20 -22.28 -9.71
N HIS A 12 -0.82 -22.02 -10.97
CA HIS A 12 0.53 -22.29 -11.46
C HIS A 12 1.56 -21.53 -10.58
N PRO A 13 2.61 -22.21 -10.08
CA PRO A 13 3.64 -21.56 -9.27
C PRO A 13 4.20 -20.33 -9.97
N GLY A 14 4.28 -19.21 -9.26
CA GLY A 14 4.80 -17.95 -9.78
C GLY A 14 3.83 -17.12 -10.64
N ALA A 15 2.69 -17.64 -11.09
CA ALA A 15 1.75 -16.84 -11.89
C ALA A 15 1.24 -15.61 -11.12
N ARG A 16 0.94 -15.77 -9.83
CA ARG A 16 0.44 -14.69 -8.96
C ARG A 16 1.47 -13.60 -8.65
N SER A 17 2.77 -13.92 -8.69
CA SER A 17 3.80 -12.99 -8.24
C SER A 17 3.83 -11.71 -9.09
N ARG A 18 3.58 -11.84 -10.39
CA ARG A 18 3.45 -10.73 -11.33
C ARG A 18 2.25 -9.84 -11.01
N ASP A 19 1.07 -10.43 -10.80
CA ASP A 19 -0.16 -9.69 -10.46
C ASP A 19 -0.02 -8.96 -9.13
N ASP A 20 0.57 -9.62 -8.14
CA ASP A 20 0.81 -9.03 -6.82
C ASP A 20 1.84 -7.89 -6.91
N ALA A 21 2.91 -8.04 -7.70
CA ALA A 21 3.90 -6.99 -7.92
C ALA A 21 3.30 -5.77 -8.62
N LEU A 22 2.49 -6.00 -9.66
CA LEU A 22 1.78 -4.95 -10.39
C LEU A 22 0.76 -4.24 -9.49
N SER A 23 0.02 -5.00 -8.69
CA SER A 23 -0.99 -4.47 -7.77
C SER A 23 -0.36 -3.65 -6.64
N ARG A 24 0.77 -4.09 -6.09
CA ARG A 24 1.56 -3.30 -5.14
C ARG A 24 2.07 -2.02 -5.78
N ALA A 25 2.66 -2.08 -6.98
CA ALA A 25 3.13 -0.89 -7.68
C ALA A 25 2.01 0.13 -7.90
N ARG A 26 0.81 -0.34 -8.27
CA ARG A 26 -0.38 0.49 -8.41
C ARG A 26 -0.82 1.13 -7.09
N PHE A 27 -0.89 0.34 -6.02
CA PHE A 27 -1.32 0.84 -4.70
C PHE A 27 -0.33 1.85 -4.13
N ASP A 28 0.97 1.64 -4.35
CA ASP A 28 2.05 2.50 -3.87
C ASP A 28 2.37 3.67 -4.82
N PHE A 29 1.58 3.86 -5.87
CA PHE A 29 1.77 4.91 -6.88
C PHE A 29 3.16 4.90 -7.56
N ARG A 30 3.79 3.74 -7.66
CA ARG A 30 5.03 3.52 -8.42
C ARG A 30 4.69 3.36 -9.90
N TRP A 31 4.30 4.44 -10.54
CA TRP A 31 3.79 4.46 -11.92
C TRP A 31 4.72 3.78 -12.91
N GLN A 32 6.02 4.08 -12.86
CA GLN A 32 6.99 3.48 -13.77
C GLN A 32 7.08 1.96 -13.62
N ASP A 33 7.06 1.46 -12.37
CA ASP A 33 7.07 0.03 -12.10
C ASP A 33 5.76 -0.63 -12.56
N GLN A 34 4.63 0.05 -12.39
CA GLN A 34 3.35 -0.43 -12.88
C GLN A 34 3.35 -0.57 -14.41
N PHE A 35 3.91 0.40 -15.14
CA PHE A 35 4.02 0.32 -16.60
C PHE A 35 4.96 -0.81 -17.02
N ASN A 36 6.15 -0.88 -16.42
CA ASN A 36 7.15 -1.90 -16.74
C ASN A 36 6.65 -3.34 -16.47
N LEU A 37 5.75 -3.52 -15.50
CA LEU A 37 5.13 -4.82 -15.19
C LEU A 37 3.89 -5.15 -16.05
N ALA A 38 3.36 -4.17 -16.80
CA ALA A 38 2.23 -4.38 -17.69
C ALA A 38 2.59 -5.36 -18.84
N LEU A 39 1.58 -5.94 -19.50
CA LEU A 39 1.83 -6.77 -20.67
C LEU A 39 2.31 -5.96 -21.88
N ASP A 40 1.90 -4.69 -21.93
CA ASP A 40 2.29 -3.72 -22.93
C ASP A 40 2.64 -2.41 -22.19
N PRO A 41 3.92 -2.23 -21.81
CA PRO A 41 4.37 -1.06 -21.05
C PRO A 41 4.17 0.26 -21.79
N GLU A 42 4.39 0.28 -23.10
CA GLU A 42 4.30 1.49 -23.93
C GLU A 42 2.87 2.02 -23.96
N THR A 43 1.91 1.12 -24.24
CA THR A 43 0.49 1.49 -24.26
C THR A 43 -0.01 1.92 -22.88
N ALA A 44 0.43 1.24 -21.82
CA ALA A 44 0.05 1.61 -20.45
C ALA A 44 0.54 3.02 -20.07
N CYS A 45 1.78 3.37 -20.44
CA CYS A 45 2.34 4.70 -20.23
C CYS A 45 1.61 5.75 -21.08
N ALA A 46 1.36 5.45 -22.37
CA ALA A 46 0.68 6.36 -23.28
C ALA A 46 -0.73 6.73 -22.80
N PHE A 47 -1.49 5.78 -22.24
CA PHE A 47 -2.83 6.06 -21.71
C PHE A 47 -2.82 6.94 -20.46
N HIS A 48 -1.81 6.80 -19.60
CA HIS A 48 -1.62 7.73 -18.48
C HIS A 48 -1.26 9.14 -19.00
N ASP A 49 -0.30 9.20 -19.92
CA ASP A 49 0.28 10.45 -20.40
C ASP A 49 -0.64 11.25 -21.32
N ALA A 50 -1.64 10.61 -21.91
CA ALA A 50 -2.70 11.28 -22.67
C ALA A 50 -3.40 12.40 -21.87
N THR A 51 -3.41 12.29 -20.53
CA THR A 51 -4.02 13.30 -19.64
C THR A 51 -3.04 13.89 -18.63
N LEU A 52 -1.96 13.16 -18.31
CA LEU A 52 -0.96 13.54 -17.32
C LEU A 52 0.46 13.38 -17.89
N PRO A 53 0.86 14.19 -18.90
CA PRO A 53 2.07 13.94 -19.69
C PRO A 53 3.40 14.31 -19.00
N LYS A 54 3.36 15.15 -17.96
CA LYS A 54 4.58 15.60 -17.28
C LYS A 54 5.21 14.46 -16.47
N GLU A 55 6.53 14.37 -16.49
CA GLU A 55 7.28 13.40 -15.68
C GLU A 55 6.93 13.44 -14.19
N GLY A 56 6.67 14.63 -13.64
CA GLY A 56 6.22 14.78 -12.25
C GLY A 56 4.90 14.06 -11.92
N HIS A 57 4.05 13.77 -12.91
CA HIS A 57 2.83 12.99 -12.69
C HIS A 57 3.10 11.50 -12.43
N LYS A 58 4.27 10.99 -12.81
CA LYS A 58 4.71 9.62 -12.45
C LYS A 58 5.04 9.47 -10.96
N LEU A 59 5.04 10.57 -10.21
CA LEU A 59 5.18 10.61 -8.76
C LEU A 59 3.85 10.99 -8.06
N ALA A 60 2.76 11.18 -8.81
CA ALA A 60 1.50 11.62 -8.26
C ALA A 60 0.72 10.48 -7.59
N HIS A 61 0.17 10.76 -6.41
CA HIS A 61 -0.72 9.83 -5.69
C HIS A 61 -2.17 9.88 -6.20
N PHE A 62 -2.36 10.00 -7.52
CA PHE A 62 -3.65 9.97 -8.19
C PHE A 62 -3.46 9.80 -9.71
N CYS A 63 -4.54 9.45 -10.40
CA CYS A 63 -4.63 9.49 -11.86
C CYS A 63 -5.74 10.46 -12.31
N SER A 64 -5.91 10.61 -13.62
CA SER A 64 -6.94 11.47 -14.21
C SER A 64 -8.39 11.00 -13.97
N MET A 65 -8.60 9.74 -13.57
CA MET A 65 -9.96 9.20 -13.35
C MET A 65 -10.65 9.83 -12.13
N CYS A 66 -9.98 9.87 -10.99
CA CYS A 66 -10.55 10.35 -9.72
C CYS A 66 -9.96 11.70 -9.28
N GLY A 67 -8.82 12.08 -9.86
CA GLY A 67 -8.10 13.30 -9.48
C GLY A 67 -7.54 13.26 -8.05
N PRO A 68 -6.92 14.37 -7.62
CA PRO A 68 -6.17 14.42 -6.37
C PRO A 68 -7.06 14.27 -5.14
N LYS A 69 -8.34 14.67 -5.17
CA LYS A 69 -9.18 14.69 -3.97
C LYS A 69 -9.89 13.36 -3.69
N PHE A 70 -10.21 12.59 -4.73
CA PHE A 70 -11.12 11.43 -4.62
C PHE A 70 -10.45 10.10 -4.98
N CYS A 71 -9.13 10.04 -5.08
CA CYS A 71 -8.43 8.78 -5.30
C CYS A 71 -8.58 7.85 -4.10
N SER A 72 -9.25 6.70 -4.29
CA SER A 72 -9.52 5.71 -3.25
C SER A 72 -8.27 5.13 -2.61
N MET A 73 -7.23 4.84 -3.40
CA MET A 73 -5.97 4.29 -2.89
C MET A 73 -5.24 5.31 -2.01
N ARG A 74 -5.24 6.60 -2.39
CA ARG A 74 -4.65 7.67 -1.58
C ARG A 74 -5.36 7.82 -0.25
N ILE A 75 -6.69 7.86 -0.27
CA ILE A 75 -7.51 7.91 0.95
C ILE A 75 -7.25 6.67 1.82
N SER A 76 -7.05 5.49 1.22
CA SER A 76 -6.71 4.28 1.96
C SER A 76 -5.35 4.38 2.67
N HIS A 77 -4.35 5.03 2.05
CA HIS A 77 -3.08 5.33 2.71
C HIS A 77 -3.25 6.32 3.86
N GLU A 78 -4.01 7.40 3.64
CA GLU A 78 -4.30 8.42 4.67
C GLU A 78 -4.94 7.77 5.93
N VAL A 79 -5.98 6.95 5.73
CA VAL A 79 -6.63 6.21 6.83
C VAL A 79 -5.68 5.24 7.54
N ARG A 80 -4.81 4.53 6.80
CA ARG A 80 -3.83 3.61 7.40
C ARG A 80 -2.78 4.36 8.23
N GLU A 81 -2.30 5.50 7.74
CA GLU A 81 -1.34 6.32 8.47
C GLU A 81 -1.95 6.94 9.72
N GLU A 82 -3.21 7.40 9.67
CA GLU A 82 -3.94 7.88 10.84
C GLU A 82 -4.09 6.79 11.91
N ALA A 83 -4.54 5.59 11.51
CA ALA A 83 -4.66 4.45 12.40
C ALA A 83 -3.30 4.05 13.01
N ARG A 84 -2.22 4.07 12.22
CA ARG A 84 -0.85 3.80 12.68
C ARG A 84 -0.39 4.88 13.67
N ALA A 85 -0.62 6.15 13.39
CA ALA A 85 -0.27 7.25 14.26
C ALA A 85 -1.01 7.17 15.61
N GLN A 86 -2.29 6.81 15.57
CA GLN A 86 -3.09 6.59 16.77
C GLN A 86 -2.53 5.43 17.61
N GLY A 87 -2.27 4.27 17.00
CA GLY A 87 -1.67 3.13 17.69
C GLY A 87 -0.29 3.45 18.28
N MET A 88 0.54 4.23 17.58
CA MET A 88 1.83 4.68 18.11
C MET A 88 1.68 5.62 19.32
N ARG A 89 0.66 6.49 19.35
CA ARG A 89 0.38 7.36 20.50
C ARG A 89 -0.02 6.54 21.72
N GLU A 90 -0.93 5.59 21.54
CA GLU A 90 -1.39 4.68 22.60
C GLU A 90 -0.23 3.85 23.17
N MET A 91 0.62 3.30 22.31
CA MET A 91 1.81 2.55 22.77
C MET A 91 2.82 3.46 23.46
N ALA A 92 3.01 4.69 23.00
CA ALA A 92 3.89 5.66 23.66
C ALA A 92 3.35 6.10 25.03
N GLU A 93 2.03 6.17 25.21
CA GLU A 93 1.40 6.38 26.52
C GLU A 93 1.60 5.17 27.44
N LYS A 94 1.35 3.96 26.95
CA LYS A 94 1.59 2.72 27.70
C LYS A 94 3.04 2.58 28.13
N PHE A 95 3.99 2.88 27.24
CA PHE A 95 5.42 2.84 27.55
C PHE A 95 5.79 3.84 28.65
N ARG A 96 5.28 5.07 28.58
CA ARG A 96 5.50 6.09 29.63
C ARG A 96 4.86 5.70 30.96
N ALA A 97 3.66 5.12 30.93
CA ALA A 97 2.98 4.64 32.13
C ALA A 97 3.71 3.45 32.79
N GLY A 98 4.30 2.56 31.98
CA GLY A 98 5.13 1.44 32.44
C GLY A 98 6.55 1.82 32.86
N GLY A 99 6.80 3.09 33.21
CA GLY A 99 8.11 3.55 33.69
C GLY A 99 9.18 3.73 32.62
N GLY A 100 8.84 3.61 31.33
CA GLY A 100 9.80 3.73 30.23
C GLY A 100 10.74 2.53 30.10
N GLU A 101 10.35 1.37 30.64
CA GLU A 101 11.14 0.14 30.56
C GLU A 101 10.98 -0.53 29.19
N LEU A 102 12.10 -0.90 28.58
CA LEU A 102 12.11 -1.64 27.32
C LEU A 102 11.75 -3.12 27.52
N TYR A 103 12.08 -3.68 28.69
CA TYR A 103 11.90 -5.08 29.03
C TYR A 103 10.88 -5.19 30.16
N VAL A 104 9.62 -5.47 29.81
CA VAL A 104 8.54 -5.66 30.78
C VAL A 104 8.39 -7.16 31.04
N PRO A 105 8.35 -7.61 32.31
CA PRO A 105 8.06 -9.01 32.64
C PRO A 105 6.70 -9.43 32.05
N GLU A 106 6.54 -10.70 31.62
CA GLU A 106 5.29 -11.21 31.01
C GLU A 106 4.05 -10.93 31.88
N GLU A 107 4.21 -10.96 33.20
CA GLU A 107 3.18 -10.66 34.20
C GLU A 107 2.66 -9.21 34.09
N GLY A 108 3.53 -8.26 33.73
CA GLY A 108 3.18 -6.85 33.55
C GLY A 108 2.45 -6.54 32.25
N VAL A 109 2.68 -7.34 31.19
CA VAL A 109 1.99 -7.20 29.90
C VAL A 109 0.53 -7.67 29.99
N ALA A 110 0.27 -8.75 30.75
CA ALA A 110 -1.07 -9.29 30.94
C ALA A 110 -1.98 -8.39 31.80
N ALA A 111 -1.42 -7.61 32.73
CA ALA A 111 -2.17 -6.65 33.53
C ALA A 111 -2.64 -5.44 32.69
N ALA A 112 -1.75 -4.87 31.87
CA ALA A 112 -2.07 -3.71 31.02
C ALA A 112 -3.04 -4.00 29.86
N ALA A 113 -3.22 -5.27 29.48
CA ALA A 113 -4.13 -5.68 28.41
C ALA A 113 -5.58 -5.93 28.88
N ARG A 114 -5.84 -6.00 30.20
CA ARG A 114 -7.16 -6.33 30.77
C ARG A 114 -8.02 -5.10 31.14
N GLU A 115 -7.44 -3.89 31.08
CA GLU A 115 -8.11 -2.63 31.43
C GLU A 115 -8.62 -1.82 30.22
N GLY A 116 -8.48 -2.37 29.00
CA GLY A 116 -8.90 -1.74 27.73
C GLY A 116 -10.05 -2.45 27.05
#